data_AF-A0A251WI27-F1
#
_entry.id   AF-A0A251WI27-F1
#
_cell.length_a   1.000
_cell.length_b   1.000
_cell.length_c   1.000
_cell.angle_alpha   90.00
_cell.angle_beta   90.00
_cell.angle_gamma   90.00
#
_symmetry.space_group_name_H-M   'P 1'
#
loop_
_entity.id
_entity.type
_entity.pdbx_description
1 polymer ?
#
loop_
_entity_poly.entity_id
_entity_poly.type
_entity_poly.pdbx_seq_one_letter_code
_entity_poly.pdbx_strand_id
1 'polypeptide(L)'
;MTRSPVQRDLRLPWLEGIRIFAAVFLLLYHAQLLLTHYAYTPQPTGLLDNWQRMTTAVTPLGTGVWTWLWSLPIWFGYQFVDVFVLISGFSLVLSLKGRPIEPGSFIRQRFLRILWPFWTVAWLGYPILWAIGTLTHSYIPDPWHIFAGLTFPLLFDYGGLLLLSTNGPWWFVPLILSFALVFPLLWHLMHRWGVKNVLIASIAVTLGYRFLATYVLEGHPTYAMVSADAGWQPFLTFVAKLSTFVVGMIVGIYHQRGKGAVYWSNGKALLIGLPVYVLGFVGQFYRSGWITNEFFIAIGLSLICMVAFRSLLKVVNCNRLLSSLGRHSYSYYLIHNFIVDRTMHLYVGDNVNRYYQALPGMILGTLSLAMLVDWVTPKFQQGATGLWHWLDRWLRNSPKDWTPQVGDPVIYQEQEDWSILQLEQVRRDPSLYLCCIARGGESLWVNVQDLKPATMAGKPFSV
;
A
#
# COMPACT_ATOMS: atom_id res chain seq x y z
N MET A 1 -17.96 -33.99 0.56
CA MET A 1 -17.03 -33.03 -0.07
C MET A 1 -15.85 -32.77 0.87
N THR A 2 -14.81 -33.60 0.77
CA THR A 2 -13.52 -33.39 1.41
C THR A 2 -12.89 -32.14 0.83
N ARG A 3 -12.67 -31.10 1.65
CA ARG A 3 -11.88 -29.94 1.24
C ARG A 3 -10.53 -30.48 0.77
N SER A 4 -10.23 -30.34 -0.53
CA SER A 4 -8.87 -30.60 -1.01
C SER A 4 -7.93 -29.80 -0.13
N PRO A 5 -6.77 -30.34 0.26
CA PRO A 5 -5.79 -29.60 1.04
C PRO A 5 -5.51 -28.33 0.25
N VAL A 6 -6.02 -27.21 0.77
CA VAL A 6 -5.90 -25.88 0.17
C VAL A 6 -4.46 -25.76 -0.26
N GLN A 7 -4.24 -25.78 -1.57
CA GLN A 7 -2.95 -25.73 -2.21
C GLN A 7 -2.23 -24.54 -1.58
N ARG A 8 -1.38 -24.81 -0.58
CA ARG A 8 -0.76 -23.79 0.27
C ARG A 8 -0.16 -22.81 -0.71
N ASP A 9 -0.62 -21.55 -0.66
CA ASP A 9 -0.15 -20.49 -1.53
C ASP A 9 1.37 -20.66 -1.66
N LEU A 10 1.85 -20.97 -2.87
CA LEU A 10 3.26 -21.13 -3.20
C LEU A 10 3.94 -19.78 -3.04
N ARG A 11 4.08 -19.33 -1.80
CA ARG A 11 4.85 -18.18 -1.41
C ARG A 11 6.30 -18.58 -1.58
N LEU A 12 7.00 -17.85 -2.43
CA LEU A 12 8.41 -18.03 -2.68
C LEU A 12 9.16 -17.46 -1.47
N PRO A 13 9.79 -18.28 -0.60
CA PRO A 13 10.34 -17.76 0.66
C PRO A 13 11.44 -16.72 0.43
N TRP A 14 12.18 -16.83 -0.68
CA TRP A 14 13.22 -15.86 -1.03
C TRP A 14 12.60 -14.49 -1.39
N LEU A 15 11.43 -14.47 -2.02
CA LEU A 15 10.73 -13.23 -2.38
C LEU A 15 10.20 -12.54 -1.12
N GLU A 16 9.62 -13.31 -0.20
CA GLU A 16 9.17 -12.79 1.10
C GLU A 16 10.35 -12.26 1.93
N GLY A 17 11.51 -12.93 1.84
CA GLY A 17 12.78 -12.44 2.39
C GLY A 17 13.20 -11.09 1.83
N ILE A 18 13.16 -10.90 0.51
CA ILE A 18 13.48 -9.62 -0.12
C ILE A 18 12.54 -8.52 0.37
N ARG A 19 11.24 -8.80 0.49
CA ARG A 19 10.26 -7.79 0.94
C ARG A 19 10.52 -7.32 2.37
N ILE A 20 10.73 -8.24 3.33
CA ILE A 20 11.02 -7.81 4.70
C ILE A 20 12.38 -7.11 4.80
N PHE A 21 13.38 -7.61 4.08
CA PHE A 21 14.70 -6.99 4.03
C PHE A 21 14.64 -5.56 3.48
N ALA A 22 13.93 -5.36 2.38
CA ALA A 22 13.67 -4.05 1.80
C ALA A 22 12.98 -3.09 2.80
N ALA A 23 11.99 -3.57 3.56
CA ALA A 23 11.33 -2.78 4.58
C ALA A 23 12.27 -2.40 5.75
N VAL A 24 13.10 -3.34 6.21
CA VAL A 24 14.12 -3.08 7.23
C VAL A 24 15.16 -2.08 6.74
N PHE A 25 15.61 -2.20 5.49
CA PHE A 25 16.59 -1.30 4.91
C PHE A 25 16.06 0.12 4.74
N LEU A 26 14.77 0.28 4.42
CA LEU A 26 14.09 1.58 4.42
C LEU A 26 14.01 2.19 5.82
N LEU A 27 13.73 1.38 6.85
CA LEU A 27 13.78 1.84 8.24
C LEU A 27 15.17 2.38 8.59
N LEU A 28 16.22 1.61 8.28
CA LEU A 28 17.60 2.02 8.53
C LEU A 28 17.96 3.31 7.79
N TYR A 29 17.53 3.42 6.53
CA TYR A 29 17.72 4.62 5.71
C TYR A 29 17.10 5.86 6.36
N HIS A 30 15.85 5.78 6.78
CA HIS A 30 15.19 6.91 7.46
C HIS A 30 15.83 7.24 8.80
N ALA A 31 16.25 6.23 9.57
CA ALA A 31 16.92 6.46 10.85
C ALA A 31 18.27 7.18 10.66
N GLN A 32 19.04 6.78 9.65
CA GLN A 32 20.30 7.43 9.31
C GLN A 32 20.10 8.86 8.78
N LEU A 33 19.08 9.08 7.94
CA LEU A 33 18.74 10.43 7.46
C LEU A 33 18.40 11.36 8.62
N LEU A 34 17.55 10.94 9.56
CA LEU A 34 17.18 11.77 10.71
C LEU A 34 18.37 12.04 11.63
N LEU A 35 19.19 11.02 11.93
CA LEU A 35 20.37 11.20 12.79
C LEU A 35 21.34 12.24 12.23
N THR A 36 21.50 12.22 10.91
CA THR A 36 22.47 13.06 10.20
C THR A 36 21.86 14.36 9.70
N HIS A 37 20.64 14.69 10.09
CA HIS A 37 19.93 15.89 9.63
C HIS A 37 19.92 16.02 8.10
N TYR A 38 19.67 14.89 7.43
CA TYR A 38 19.65 14.79 5.97
C TYR A 38 20.98 15.20 5.30
N ALA A 39 22.12 14.94 5.93
CA ALA A 39 23.46 15.34 5.45
C ALA A 39 23.80 14.85 4.03
N TYR A 40 23.15 13.78 3.55
CA TYR A 40 23.40 13.27 2.21
C TYR A 40 22.13 12.76 1.52
N THR A 41 21.95 13.21 0.29
CA THR A 41 21.12 12.58 -0.73
C THR A 41 21.88 12.56 -2.05
N PRO A 42 21.64 11.59 -2.95
CA PRO A 42 22.26 11.59 -4.28
C PRO A 42 21.94 12.87 -5.05
N GLN A 43 22.98 13.51 -5.60
CA GLN A 43 22.88 14.74 -6.37
C GLN A 43 23.36 14.54 -7.81
N PRO A 44 22.88 15.30 -8.81
CA PRO A 44 23.27 15.14 -10.20
C PRO A 44 24.62 15.84 -10.51
N THR A 45 25.57 15.80 -9.57
CA THR A 45 26.86 16.51 -9.59
C THR A 45 28.04 15.61 -9.98
N GLY A 46 27.78 14.37 -10.35
CA GLY A 46 28.78 13.37 -10.72
C GLY A 46 29.21 12.48 -9.55
N LEU A 47 29.85 11.36 -9.90
CA LEU A 47 30.22 10.30 -8.94
C LEU A 47 31.21 10.78 -7.88
N LEU A 48 32.23 11.56 -8.26
CA LEU A 48 33.30 11.99 -7.34
C LEU A 48 32.79 12.95 -6.26
N ASP A 49 31.98 13.93 -6.63
CA ASP A 49 31.37 14.88 -5.67
C ASP A 49 30.42 14.15 -4.71
N ASN A 50 29.57 13.25 -5.23
CA ASN A 50 28.71 12.43 -4.38
C ASN A 50 29.49 11.53 -3.43
N TRP A 51 30.60 10.95 -3.90
CA TRP A 51 31.49 10.17 -3.05
C TRP A 51 32.03 11.01 -1.89
N GLN A 52 32.55 12.22 -2.17
CA GLN A 52 33.06 13.14 -1.16
C GLN A 52 32.00 13.57 -0.14
N ARG A 53 30.78 13.90 -0.61
CA ARG A 53 29.65 14.24 0.27
C ARG A 53 29.26 13.07 1.15
N MET A 54 29.16 11.87 0.58
CA MET A 54 28.83 10.66 1.32
C MET A 54 29.90 10.33 2.37
N THR A 55 31.19 10.43 2.02
CA THR A 55 32.30 10.24 2.97
C THR A 55 32.25 11.24 4.12
N THR A 56 31.89 12.49 3.82
CA THR A 56 31.73 13.55 4.82
C THR A 56 30.53 13.23 5.73
N ALA A 57 29.41 12.82 5.16
CA ALA A 57 28.19 12.48 5.90
C ALA A 57 28.31 11.24 6.78
N VAL A 58 29.23 10.31 6.47
CA VAL A 58 29.50 9.14 7.32
C VAL A 58 30.40 9.48 8.50
N THR A 59 31.23 10.52 8.41
CA THR A 59 32.22 10.87 9.45
C THR A 59 31.59 11.04 10.85
N PRO A 60 30.43 11.73 11.01
CA PRO A 60 29.75 11.82 12.30
C PRO A 60 29.29 10.48 12.88
N LEU A 61 29.05 9.46 12.05
CA LEU A 61 28.61 8.13 12.48
C LEU A 61 29.75 7.32 13.10
N GLY A 62 31.00 7.70 12.84
CA GLY A 62 32.20 7.05 13.35
C GLY A 62 33.25 6.79 12.28
N THR A 63 34.50 6.66 12.72
CA THR A 63 35.68 6.52 11.83
C THR A 63 36.09 5.06 11.59
N GLY A 64 35.49 4.09 12.27
CA GLY A 64 35.83 2.68 12.13
C GLY A 64 35.42 2.12 10.76
N VAL A 65 36.26 1.26 10.18
CA VAL A 65 35.99 0.59 8.88
C VAL A 65 34.64 -0.13 8.88
N TRP A 66 34.24 -0.72 10.01
CA TRP A 66 32.94 -1.36 10.16
C TRP A 66 31.78 -0.38 10.08
N THR A 67 31.90 0.79 10.71
CA THR A 67 30.90 1.85 10.61
C THR A 67 30.69 2.24 9.15
N TRP A 68 31.77 2.40 8.40
CA TRP A 68 31.71 2.72 6.97
C TRP A 68 31.05 1.62 6.15
N LEU A 69 31.47 0.37 6.36
CA LEU A 69 30.94 -0.78 5.63
C LEU A 69 29.43 -0.93 5.80
N TRP A 70 28.91 -0.63 7.01
CA TRP A 70 27.49 -0.76 7.31
C TRP A 70 26.67 0.49 7.01
N SER A 71 27.21 1.70 7.20
CA SER A 71 26.49 2.96 6.97
C SER A 71 26.38 3.35 5.49
N LEU A 72 27.38 3.02 4.68
CA LEU A 72 27.41 3.39 3.27
C LEU A 72 26.22 2.80 2.49
N PRO A 73 25.93 1.48 2.58
CA PRO A 73 24.77 0.92 1.90
C PRO A 73 23.45 1.52 2.37
N ILE A 74 23.34 1.88 3.65
CA ILE A 74 22.10 2.40 4.25
C ILE A 74 21.65 3.70 3.58
N TRP A 75 22.57 4.56 3.12
CA TRP A 75 22.25 5.78 2.35
C TRP A 75 21.44 5.51 1.08
N PHE A 76 21.52 4.29 0.55
CA PHE A 76 20.84 3.87 -0.66
C PHE A 76 19.60 3.04 -0.38
N GLY A 77 19.10 3.00 0.86
CA GLY A 77 17.95 2.17 1.21
C GLY A 77 16.66 2.56 0.49
N TYR A 78 16.52 3.80 0.03
CA TYR A 78 15.42 4.21 -0.84
C TYR A 78 15.32 3.39 -2.14
N GLN A 79 16.42 2.82 -2.64
CA GLN A 79 16.44 2.01 -3.87
C GLN A 79 15.58 0.74 -3.75
N PHE A 80 15.32 0.28 -2.53
CA PHE A 80 14.43 -0.84 -2.28
C PHE A 80 12.96 -0.54 -2.58
N VAL A 81 12.56 0.74 -2.68
CA VAL A 81 11.23 1.11 -3.17
C VAL A 81 11.04 0.63 -4.62
N ASP A 82 12.06 0.75 -5.46
CA ASP A 82 11.98 0.28 -6.84
C ASP A 82 11.90 -1.25 -6.94
N VAL A 83 12.59 -1.95 -6.04
CA VAL A 83 12.48 -3.40 -5.87
C VAL A 83 11.04 -3.77 -5.44
N PHE A 84 10.43 -3.02 -4.52
CA PHE A 84 9.04 -3.24 -4.13
C PHE A 84 8.06 -3.04 -5.29
N VAL A 85 8.25 -2.02 -6.14
CA VAL A 85 7.41 -1.80 -7.33
C VAL A 85 7.50 -3.00 -8.28
N LEU A 86 8.72 -3.47 -8.58
CA LEU A 86 8.94 -4.64 -9.43
C LEU A 86 8.30 -5.90 -8.84
N ILE A 87 8.52 -6.16 -7.54
CA ILE A 87 7.91 -7.29 -6.84
C ILE A 87 6.39 -7.17 -6.81
N SER A 88 5.82 -5.97 -6.74
CA SER A 88 4.38 -5.75 -6.76
C SER A 88 3.78 -6.19 -8.09
N GLY A 89 4.37 -5.79 -9.22
CA GLY A 89 3.94 -6.25 -10.55
C GLY A 89 4.02 -7.78 -10.69
N PHE A 90 5.13 -8.37 -10.23
CA PHE A 90 5.32 -9.82 -10.20
C PHE A 90 4.23 -10.54 -9.39
N SER A 91 3.97 -10.05 -8.19
CA SER A 91 3.06 -10.67 -7.23
C SER A 91 1.59 -10.56 -7.65
N LEU A 92 1.23 -9.49 -8.35
CA LEU A 92 -0.12 -9.34 -8.91
C LEU A 92 -0.38 -10.36 -10.01
N VAL A 93 0.57 -10.60 -10.90
CA VAL A 93 0.43 -11.67 -11.91
C VAL A 93 0.30 -13.04 -11.25
N LEU A 94 1.14 -13.35 -10.26
CA LEU A 94 1.03 -14.62 -9.53
C LEU A 94 -0.34 -14.82 -8.87
N SER A 95 -0.93 -13.72 -8.40
CA SER A 95 -2.21 -13.79 -7.71
C SER A 95 -3.39 -14.18 -8.58
N LEU A 96 -3.27 -14.02 -9.90
CA LEU A 96 -4.31 -14.45 -10.85
C LEU A 96 -4.45 -15.97 -10.88
N LYS A 97 -3.38 -16.72 -10.56
CA LYS A 97 -3.38 -18.19 -10.58
C LYS A 97 -3.95 -18.77 -11.89
N GLY A 98 -3.70 -18.10 -13.01
CA GLY A 98 -4.21 -18.48 -14.34
C GLY A 98 -5.70 -18.23 -14.58
N ARG A 99 -6.40 -17.54 -13.67
CA ARG A 99 -7.82 -17.19 -13.83
C ARG A 99 -8.00 -15.92 -14.67
N PRO A 100 -9.09 -15.79 -15.43
CA PRO A 100 -9.43 -14.53 -16.09
C PRO A 100 -9.64 -13.42 -15.05
N ILE A 101 -9.30 -12.19 -15.43
CA ILE A 101 -9.51 -11.02 -14.56
C ILE A 101 -10.93 -10.52 -14.74
N GLU A 102 -11.65 -10.41 -13.64
CA GLU A 102 -12.84 -9.57 -13.52
C GLU A 102 -12.41 -8.22 -12.91
N PRO A 103 -12.33 -7.12 -13.68
CA PRO A 103 -11.69 -5.90 -13.22
C PRO A 103 -12.30 -5.33 -11.94
N GLY A 104 -13.63 -5.27 -11.83
CA GLY A 104 -14.32 -4.71 -10.67
C GLY A 104 -14.07 -5.50 -9.38
N SER A 105 -14.21 -6.83 -9.43
CA SER A 105 -13.98 -7.69 -8.26
C SER A 105 -12.50 -7.71 -7.87
N PHE A 106 -11.59 -7.71 -8.85
CA PHE A 106 -10.14 -7.61 -8.64
C PHE A 106 -9.75 -6.29 -7.96
N ILE A 107 -10.16 -5.14 -8.51
CA ILE A 107 -9.84 -3.81 -7.97
C ILE A 107 -10.36 -3.69 -6.54
N ARG A 108 -11.63 -4.07 -6.31
CA ARG A 108 -12.24 -4.04 -4.97
C ARG A 108 -11.44 -4.88 -3.96
N GLN A 109 -11.12 -6.14 -4.29
CA GLN A 109 -10.36 -7.00 -3.39
C GLN A 109 -8.96 -6.45 -3.10
N ARG A 110 -8.32 -5.85 -4.10
CA ARG A 110 -6.99 -5.27 -3.98
C ARG A 110 -6.98 -4.01 -3.13
N PHE A 111 -7.91 -3.11 -3.39
CA PHE A 111 -8.05 -1.87 -2.63
C PHE A 111 -8.32 -2.18 -1.17
N LEU A 112 -9.28 -3.08 -0.87
CA LEU A 112 -9.55 -3.48 0.51
C LEU A 112 -8.33 -4.11 1.18
N ARG A 113 -7.56 -4.95 0.49
CA ARG A 113 -6.33 -5.56 1.05
C ARG A 113 -5.25 -4.52 1.41
N ILE A 114 -5.19 -3.42 0.67
CA ILE A 114 -4.21 -2.33 0.88
C ILE A 114 -4.74 -1.35 1.94
N LEU A 115 -5.98 -0.90 1.79
CA LEU A 115 -6.61 0.14 2.61
C LEU A 115 -6.92 -0.34 4.03
N TRP A 116 -7.29 -1.60 4.25
CA TRP A 116 -7.60 -2.06 5.61
C TRP A 116 -6.42 -2.01 6.57
N PRO A 117 -5.23 -2.56 6.24
CA PRO A 117 -4.06 -2.39 7.09
C PRO A 117 -3.65 -0.91 7.21
N PHE A 118 -3.72 -0.15 6.13
CA PHE A 118 -3.44 1.29 6.14
C PHE A 118 -4.31 2.03 7.16
N TRP A 119 -5.63 1.88 7.07
CA TRP A 119 -6.58 2.50 8.00
C TRP A 119 -6.39 1.97 9.42
N THR A 120 -6.09 0.69 9.61
CA THR A 120 -5.80 0.15 10.93
C THR A 120 -4.58 0.84 11.55
N VAL A 121 -3.50 1.01 10.80
CA VAL A 121 -2.32 1.75 11.26
C VAL A 121 -2.65 3.21 11.52
N ALA A 122 -3.39 3.87 10.63
CA ALA A 122 -3.66 5.29 10.75
C ALA A 122 -4.60 5.60 11.93
N TRP A 123 -5.72 4.89 12.06
CA TRP A 123 -6.69 5.08 13.14
C TRP A 123 -6.15 4.72 14.52
N LEU A 124 -5.27 3.72 14.62
CA LEU A 124 -4.64 3.37 15.89
C LEU A 124 -3.39 4.22 16.17
N GLY A 125 -2.61 4.52 15.15
CA GLY A 125 -1.33 5.21 15.24
C GLY A 125 -1.48 6.69 15.57
N TYR A 126 -2.40 7.41 14.91
CA TYR A 126 -2.51 8.86 15.12
C TYR A 126 -2.90 9.26 16.54
N PRO A 127 -3.90 8.63 17.21
CA PRO A 127 -4.20 8.95 18.60
C PRO A 127 -3.01 8.69 19.53
N ILE A 128 -2.26 7.60 19.29
CA ILE A 128 -1.06 7.27 20.07
C ILE A 128 0.03 8.34 19.84
N LEU A 129 0.29 8.73 18.59
CA LEU A 129 1.26 9.78 18.26
C LEU A 129 0.86 11.13 18.84
N TRP A 130 -0.43 11.46 18.82
CA TRP A 130 -0.96 12.68 19.42
C TRP A 130 -0.78 12.68 20.94
N ALA A 131 -1.08 11.55 21.60
CA ALA A 131 -0.86 11.37 23.04
C ALA A 131 0.63 11.49 23.41
N ILE A 132 1.52 10.81 22.67
CA ILE A 132 2.97 10.93 22.85
C ILE A 132 3.42 12.38 22.64
N GLY A 133 2.99 13.02 21.55
CA GLY A 133 3.29 14.41 21.25
C GLY A 133 2.92 15.36 22.38
N THR A 134 1.71 15.18 22.93
CA THR A 134 1.22 15.97 24.06
C THR A 134 2.00 15.69 25.34
N LEU A 135 2.25 14.42 25.67
CA LEU A 135 2.94 14.02 26.90
C LEU A 135 4.42 14.39 26.91
N THR A 136 5.08 14.42 25.75
CA THR A 136 6.51 14.74 25.63
C THR A 136 6.77 16.16 25.15
N HIS A 137 5.72 16.98 24.97
CA HIS A 137 5.80 18.31 24.34
C HIS A 137 6.57 18.30 23.00
N SER A 138 6.38 17.23 22.20
CA SER A 138 6.98 17.11 20.87
C SER A 138 6.00 17.50 19.77
N TYR A 139 6.42 17.46 18.50
CA TYR A 139 5.57 17.81 17.36
C TYR A 139 4.27 17.00 17.35
N ILE A 140 3.15 17.72 17.23
CA ILE A 140 1.80 17.22 17.04
C ILE A 140 1.35 17.67 15.65
N PRO A 141 1.05 16.74 14.72
CA PRO A 141 0.51 17.12 13.43
C PRO A 141 -0.82 17.85 13.59
N ASP A 142 -1.03 18.88 12.77
CA ASP A 142 -2.27 19.64 12.78
C ASP A 142 -3.49 18.74 12.46
N PRO A 143 -4.66 18.95 13.10
CA PRO A 143 -5.81 18.06 12.93
C PRO A 143 -6.27 17.88 11.49
N TRP A 144 -6.11 18.89 10.63
CA TRP A 144 -6.46 18.77 9.21
C TRP A 144 -5.52 17.80 8.49
N HIS A 145 -4.22 17.84 8.78
CA HIS A 145 -3.25 16.92 8.20
C HIS A 145 -3.49 15.48 8.66
N ILE A 146 -3.85 15.28 9.93
CA ILE A 146 -4.27 13.96 10.46
C ILE A 146 -5.52 13.47 9.73
N PHE A 147 -6.53 14.32 9.61
CA PHE A 147 -7.75 13.98 8.88
C PHE A 147 -7.47 13.63 7.43
N ALA A 148 -6.73 14.47 6.70
CA ALA A 148 -6.36 14.25 5.31
C ALA A 148 -5.58 12.94 5.13
N GLY A 149 -4.61 12.67 6.02
CA GLY A 149 -3.86 11.42 6.04
C GLY A 149 -4.72 10.19 6.35
N LEU A 150 -5.81 10.31 7.13
CA LEU A 150 -6.74 9.22 7.44
C LEU A 150 -7.69 8.90 6.28
N THR A 151 -8.29 9.94 5.70
CA THR A 151 -9.43 9.79 4.78
C THR A 151 -9.03 9.80 3.31
N PHE A 152 -7.87 10.36 2.96
CA PHE A 152 -7.54 10.64 1.57
C PHE A 152 -6.14 10.19 1.13
N PRO A 153 -5.77 8.90 1.27
CA PRO A 153 -4.63 8.37 0.51
C PRO A 153 -4.82 8.53 -1.02
N LEU A 154 -6.02 8.90 -1.49
CA LEU A 154 -6.35 9.19 -2.88
C LEU A 154 -6.30 10.69 -3.28
N LEU A 155 -6.36 11.63 -2.32
CA LEU A 155 -6.22 13.08 -2.61
C LEU A 155 -4.79 13.57 -2.41
N PHE A 156 -3.83 12.70 -2.68
CA PHE A 156 -2.42 13.05 -2.64
C PHE A 156 -2.17 14.29 -3.51
N ASP A 157 -1.83 15.41 -2.87
CA ASP A 157 -1.28 16.53 -3.59
C ASP A 157 0.18 16.19 -3.91
N TYR A 158 0.56 16.26 -5.19
CA TYR A 158 1.94 15.93 -5.59
C TYR A 158 2.97 16.92 -5.01
N GLY A 159 2.53 18.00 -4.36
CA GLY A 159 3.35 18.89 -3.53
C GLY A 159 3.73 18.28 -2.17
N GLY A 160 3.12 17.17 -1.77
CA GLY A 160 3.47 16.28 -0.67
C GLY A 160 3.54 16.89 0.74
N LEU A 161 3.13 18.15 0.92
CA LEU A 161 3.01 18.81 2.22
C LEU A 161 2.06 18.05 3.16
N LEU A 162 0.96 17.50 2.62
CA LEU A 162 -0.06 16.79 3.40
C LEU A 162 0.43 15.46 3.99
N LEU A 163 1.18 14.67 3.22
CA LEU A 163 1.69 13.37 3.70
C LEU A 163 3.02 13.50 4.44
N LEU A 164 3.90 14.43 4.04
CA LEU A 164 5.18 14.64 4.72
C LEU A 164 4.99 15.07 6.18
N SER A 165 3.97 15.87 6.47
CA SER A 165 3.65 16.35 7.83
C SER A 165 3.15 15.25 8.77
N THR A 166 2.70 14.11 8.24
CA THR A 166 2.18 13.01 9.05
C THR A 166 3.07 11.77 8.99
N ASN A 167 3.24 11.20 7.80
CA ASN A 167 4.12 10.06 7.55
C ASN A 167 4.59 10.10 6.10
N GLY A 168 5.75 10.71 5.87
CA GLY A 168 6.29 10.91 4.52
C GLY A 168 6.22 9.67 3.63
N PRO A 169 6.70 8.49 4.06
CA PRO A 169 6.62 7.25 3.29
C PRO A 169 5.22 6.83 2.82
N TRP A 170 4.12 7.33 3.38
CA TRP A 170 2.78 6.94 2.95
C TRP A 170 2.42 7.32 1.51
N TRP A 171 3.22 8.16 0.83
CA TRP A 171 3.08 8.42 -0.62
C TRP A 171 3.09 7.12 -1.45
N PHE A 172 3.68 6.04 -0.95
CA PHE A 172 3.70 4.76 -1.66
C PHE A 172 2.32 4.09 -1.72
N VAL A 173 1.39 4.42 -0.82
CA VAL A 173 0.02 3.88 -0.81
C VAL A 173 -0.77 4.30 -2.07
N PRO A 174 -0.89 5.60 -2.42
CA PRO A 174 -1.50 6.00 -3.69
C PRO A 174 -0.79 5.38 -4.91
N LEU A 175 0.53 5.22 -4.86
CA LEU A 175 1.28 4.58 -5.95
C LEU A 175 0.83 3.12 -6.18
N ILE A 176 0.78 2.30 -5.14
CA ILE A 176 0.34 0.90 -5.28
C ILE A 176 -1.16 0.77 -5.60
N LEU A 177 -1.99 1.70 -5.14
CA LEU A 177 -3.40 1.77 -5.54
C LEU A 177 -3.55 2.10 -7.03
N SER A 178 -2.76 3.05 -7.53
CA SER A 178 -2.71 3.41 -8.96
C SER A 178 -2.31 2.21 -9.81
N PHE A 179 -1.31 1.44 -9.38
CA PHE A 179 -0.94 0.20 -10.06
C PHE A 179 -2.02 -0.86 -10.01
N ALA A 180 -2.70 -1.03 -8.87
CA ALA A 180 -3.82 -1.98 -8.77
C ALA A 180 -4.98 -1.59 -9.71
N LEU A 181 -5.23 -0.29 -9.89
CA LEU A 181 -6.26 0.23 -10.80
C LEU A 181 -5.89 0.01 -12.28
N VAL A 182 -4.64 0.27 -12.65
CA VAL A 182 -4.16 0.18 -14.04
C VAL A 182 -3.82 -1.26 -14.45
N PHE A 183 -3.64 -2.17 -13.48
CA PHE A 183 -3.25 -3.57 -13.74
C PHE A 183 -4.19 -4.33 -14.69
N PRO A 184 -5.54 -4.29 -14.57
CA PRO A 184 -6.43 -4.99 -15.51
C PRO A 184 -6.26 -4.51 -16.96
N LEU A 185 -6.05 -3.21 -17.17
CA LEU A 185 -5.78 -2.64 -18.48
C LEU A 185 -4.45 -3.15 -19.03
N LEU A 186 -3.37 -3.08 -18.25
CA LEU A 186 -2.04 -3.57 -18.66
C LEU A 186 -2.08 -5.07 -18.96
N TRP A 187 -2.80 -5.86 -18.15
CA TRP A 187 -2.98 -7.28 -18.39
C TRP A 187 -3.69 -7.57 -19.71
N HIS A 188 -4.79 -6.85 -19.98
CA HIS A 188 -5.50 -6.95 -21.25
C HIS A 188 -4.60 -6.59 -22.45
N LEU A 189 -3.84 -5.49 -22.34
CA LEU A 189 -2.89 -5.08 -23.36
C LEU A 189 -1.77 -6.11 -23.57
N MET A 190 -1.27 -6.76 -22.52
CA MET A 190 -0.25 -7.81 -22.66
C MET A 190 -0.75 -9.03 -23.42
N HIS A 191 -2.04 -9.36 -23.28
CA HIS A 191 -2.67 -10.42 -24.06
C HIS A 191 -2.99 -10.00 -25.50
N ARG A 192 -3.45 -8.77 -25.70
CA ARG A 192 -3.89 -8.28 -27.02
C ARG A 192 -2.72 -7.84 -27.91
N TRP A 193 -1.79 -7.06 -27.36
CA TRP A 193 -0.64 -6.50 -28.09
C TRP A 193 0.64 -7.30 -27.92
N GLY A 194 0.67 -8.21 -26.95
CA GLY A 194 1.86 -8.97 -26.60
C GLY A 194 2.76 -8.25 -25.60
N VAL A 195 3.45 -9.08 -24.81
CA VAL A 195 4.31 -8.64 -23.70
C VAL A 195 5.42 -7.68 -24.15
N LYS A 196 6.05 -7.93 -25.31
CA LYS A 196 7.13 -7.08 -25.84
C LYS A 196 6.64 -5.65 -26.12
N ASN A 197 5.47 -5.51 -26.75
CA ASN A 197 4.94 -4.21 -27.15
C ASN A 197 4.54 -3.38 -25.92
N VAL A 198 3.92 -4.02 -24.92
CA VAL A 198 3.60 -3.36 -23.65
C VAL A 198 4.87 -2.92 -22.91
N LEU A 199 5.93 -3.74 -22.91
CA LEU A 199 7.21 -3.35 -22.32
C LEU A 199 7.78 -2.11 -23.02
N ILE A 200 7.89 -2.13 -24.34
CA ILE A 200 8.43 -1.00 -25.13
C ILE A 200 7.60 0.27 -24.89
N ALA A 201 6.26 0.17 -24.96
CA ALA A 201 5.38 1.30 -24.71
C ALA A 201 5.53 1.84 -23.28
N SER A 202 5.59 0.97 -22.27
CA SER A 202 5.79 1.38 -20.88
C SER A 202 7.14 2.06 -20.64
N ILE A 203 8.21 1.58 -21.28
CA ILE A 203 9.54 2.20 -21.24
C ILE A 203 9.46 3.58 -21.91
N ALA A 204 8.91 3.68 -23.12
CA ALA A 204 8.79 4.94 -23.83
C ALA A 204 8.00 5.98 -23.03
N VAL A 205 6.86 5.61 -22.46
CA VAL A 205 6.05 6.49 -21.59
C VAL A 205 6.81 6.91 -20.34
N THR A 206 7.49 5.97 -19.67
CA THR A 206 8.25 6.26 -18.44
C THR A 206 9.42 7.20 -18.73
N LEU A 207 10.23 6.90 -19.76
CA LEU A 207 11.38 7.71 -20.14
C LEU A 207 10.95 9.08 -20.66
N GLY A 208 9.89 9.16 -21.47
CA GLY A 208 9.33 10.41 -21.95
C GLY A 208 8.83 11.30 -20.81
N TYR A 209 8.09 10.73 -19.85
CA TYR A 209 7.67 11.45 -18.65
C TYR A 209 8.87 11.94 -17.84
N ARG A 210 9.86 11.08 -17.55
CA ARG A 210 11.03 11.48 -16.76
C ARG A 210 11.90 12.50 -17.48
N PHE A 211 12.03 12.41 -18.79
CA PHE A 211 12.72 13.41 -19.61
C PHE A 211 12.03 14.76 -19.45
N LEU A 212 10.70 14.81 -19.67
CA LEU A 212 9.92 16.03 -19.50
C LEU A 212 10.03 16.55 -18.07
N ALA A 213 9.88 15.69 -17.07
CA ALA A 213 9.96 16.07 -15.67
C ALA A 213 11.34 16.64 -15.32
N THR A 214 12.43 15.99 -15.74
CA THR A 214 13.80 16.41 -15.41
C THR A 214 14.25 17.67 -16.15
N TYR A 215 13.89 17.81 -17.43
CA TYR A 215 14.45 18.85 -18.32
C TYR A 215 13.49 20.00 -18.62
N VAL A 216 12.18 19.82 -18.43
CA VAL A 216 11.17 20.84 -18.72
C VAL A 216 10.45 21.32 -17.46
N LEU A 217 10.13 20.40 -16.54
CA LEU A 217 9.41 20.75 -15.30
C LEU A 217 10.33 20.95 -14.10
N GLU A 218 11.65 20.78 -14.28
CA GLU A 218 12.66 20.84 -13.21
C GLU A 218 12.39 19.90 -12.01
N GLY A 219 11.60 18.85 -12.26
CA GLY A 219 11.35 17.79 -11.30
C GLY A 219 12.59 16.93 -11.05
N HIS A 220 12.55 16.17 -9.97
CA HIS A 220 13.67 15.37 -9.51
C HIS A 220 13.21 13.99 -9.02
N PRO A 221 14.12 12.99 -8.94
CA PRO A 221 13.81 11.73 -8.28
C PRO A 221 13.32 11.97 -6.85
N THR A 222 12.43 11.11 -6.35
CA THR A 222 11.78 11.26 -5.03
C THR A 222 12.76 11.44 -3.87
N TYR A 223 13.96 10.88 -3.98
CA TYR A 223 14.99 10.86 -2.95
C TYR A 223 16.09 11.90 -3.17
N ALA A 224 16.01 12.69 -4.24
CA ALA A 224 16.90 13.83 -4.43
C ALA A 224 16.25 15.06 -3.78
N MET A 225 16.95 15.70 -2.85
CA MET A 225 16.53 16.98 -2.27
C MET A 225 17.23 18.09 -3.04
N VAL A 226 16.56 18.61 -4.07
CA VAL A 226 17.05 19.71 -4.91
C VAL A 226 16.02 20.82 -4.87
N SER A 227 16.47 22.04 -4.54
CA SER A 227 15.67 23.23 -4.71
C SER A 227 15.46 23.48 -6.20
N ALA A 228 14.21 23.46 -6.65
CA ALA A 228 13.81 23.84 -8.00
C ALA A 228 12.91 25.07 -7.93
N ASP A 229 13.02 25.97 -8.93
CA ASP A 229 12.25 27.21 -8.97
C ASP A 229 10.75 26.92 -9.14
N ALA A 230 10.42 25.79 -9.78
CA ALA A 230 9.06 25.27 -9.95
C ALA A 230 8.48 24.59 -8.69
N GLY A 231 9.19 24.63 -7.56
CA GLY A 231 8.83 23.96 -6.31
C GLY A 231 9.19 22.48 -6.27
N TRP A 232 8.83 21.81 -5.18
CA TRP A 232 9.15 20.40 -4.97
C TRP A 232 8.25 19.50 -5.84
N GLN A 233 8.82 18.92 -6.90
CA GLN A 233 8.12 18.08 -7.89
C GLN A 233 8.80 16.69 -8.02
N PRO A 234 8.66 15.83 -7.01
CA PRO A 234 9.30 14.52 -7.00
C PRO A 234 8.63 13.55 -8.00
N PHE A 235 9.40 12.57 -8.51
CA PHE A 235 8.91 11.47 -9.37
C PHE A 235 8.07 10.43 -8.61
N LEU A 236 7.04 10.90 -7.91
CA LEU A 236 6.11 10.09 -7.12
C LEU A 236 4.98 9.48 -7.95
N THR A 237 4.79 9.95 -9.18
CA THR A 237 3.69 9.50 -10.04
C THR A 237 3.89 8.04 -10.46
N PHE A 238 2.78 7.32 -10.62
CA PHE A 238 2.81 5.96 -11.14
C PHE A 238 3.47 5.88 -12.53
N VAL A 239 3.40 6.95 -13.32
CA VAL A 239 4.02 7.06 -14.64
C VAL A 239 5.53 6.91 -14.56
N ALA A 240 6.17 7.52 -13.56
CA ALA A 240 7.61 7.42 -13.35
C ALA A 240 8.07 5.99 -13.07
N LYS A 241 7.20 5.14 -12.51
CA LYS A 241 7.52 3.78 -12.06
C LYS A 241 6.86 2.69 -12.94
N LEU A 242 6.17 3.09 -14.02
CA LEU A 242 5.33 2.21 -14.83
C LEU A 242 6.12 1.08 -15.48
N SER A 243 7.26 1.39 -16.12
CA SER A 243 8.10 0.38 -16.77
C SER A 243 8.64 -0.66 -15.77
N THR A 244 9.04 -0.25 -14.57
CA THR A 244 9.50 -1.14 -13.49
C THR A 244 8.40 -2.10 -13.05
N PHE A 245 7.18 -1.60 -12.86
CA PHE A 245 6.01 -2.42 -12.53
C PHE A 245 5.69 -3.43 -13.64
N VAL A 246 5.71 -2.98 -14.90
CA VAL A 246 5.49 -3.82 -16.09
C VAL A 246 6.55 -4.92 -16.19
N VAL A 247 7.84 -4.63 -15.96
CA VAL A 247 8.88 -5.66 -15.90
C VAL A 247 8.55 -6.70 -14.83
N GLY A 248 8.09 -6.28 -13.66
CA GLY A 248 7.58 -7.17 -12.62
C GLY A 248 6.50 -8.12 -13.14
N MET A 249 5.47 -7.58 -13.80
CA MET A 249 4.39 -8.37 -14.40
C MET A 249 4.92 -9.40 -15.40
N ILE A 250 5.85 -8.99 -16.26
CA ILE A 250 6.46 -9.84 -17.29
C ILE A 250 7.21 -11.00 -16.65
N VAL A 251 8.02 -10.72 -15.61
CA VAL A 251 8.70 -11.76 -14.83
C VAL A 251 7.67 -12.73 -14.24
N GLY A 252 6.51 -12.24 -13.80
CA GLY A 252 5.41 -13.07 -13.28
C GLY A 252 4.81 -14.00 -14.34
N ILE A 253 4.57 -13.48 -15.55
CA ILE A 253 4.05 -14.27 -16.69
C ILE A 253 5.03 -15.37 -17.08
N TYR A 254 6.32 -15.04 -17.21
CA TYR A 254 7.33 -16.04 -17.53
C TYR A 254 7.50 -17.07 -16.41
N HIS A 255 7.38 -16.65 -15.14
CA HIS A 255 7.45 -17.56 -14.00
C HIS A 255 6.35 -18.62 -14.03
N GLN A 256 5.11 -18.21 -14.33
CA GLN A 256 3.97 -19.13 -14.50
C GLN A 256 4.19 -20.16 -15.63
N ARG A 257 5.04 -19.84 -16.61
CA ARG A 257 5.42 -20.73 -17.72
C ARG A 257 6.67 -21.57 -17.43
N GLY A 258 7.20 -21.55 -16.20
CA GLY A 258 8.45 -22.24 -15.86
C GLY A 258 9.70 -21.65 -16.53
N LYS A 259 9.66 -20.39 -16.96
CA LYS A 259 10.73 -19.71 -17.70
C LYS A 259 11.10 -18.35 -17.08
N GLY A 260 12.15 -17.72 -17.60
CA GLY A 260 12.53 -16.35 -17.26
C GLY A 260 13.60 -16.23 -16.17
N ALA A 261 13.85 -14.98 -15.73
CA ALA A 261 14.97 -14.63 -14.85
C ALA A 261 14.93 -15.34 -13.49
N VAL A 262 13.73 -15.67 -13.01
CA VAL A 262 13.54 -16.43 -11.77
C VAL A 262 14.19 -17.82 -11.87
N TYR A 263 14.38 -18.41 -13.04
CA TYR A 263 15.03 -19.74 -13.16
C TYR A 263 16.50 -19.66 -13.58
N TRP A 264 17.08 -18.46 -13.66
CA TRP A 264 18.51 -18.34 -13.95
C TRP A 264 19.36 -18.91 -12.82
N SER A 265 20.53 -19.45 -13.19
CA SER A 265 21.57 -19.80 -12.23
C SER A 265 22.06 -18.55 -11.49
N ASN A 266 22.58 -18.73 -10.28
CA ASN A 266 23.10 -17.62 -9.47
C ASN A 266 24.18 -16.83 -10.22
N GLY A 267 25.08 -17.52 -10.93
CA GLY A 267 26.11 -16.88 -11.74
C GLY A 267 25.55 -16.03 -12.87
N LYS A 268 24.58 -16.54 -13.65
CA LYS A 268 23.95 -15.75 -14.72
C LYS A 268 23.18 -14.54 -14.20
N ALA A 269 22.45 -14.72 -13.09
CA ALA A 269 21.71 -13.63 -12.46
C ALA A 269 22.65 -12.53 -11.92
N LEU A 270 23.79 -12.88 -11.32
CA LEU A 270 24.80 -11.90 -10.90
C LEU A 270 25.53 -11.25 -12.09
N LEU A 271 25.88 -12.03 -13.10
CA LEU A 271 26.57 -11.54 -14.30
C LEU A 271 25.77 -10.45 -15.02
N ILE A 272 24.44 -10.56 -15.04
CA ILE A 272 23.55 -9.53 -15.61
C ILE A 272 23.19 -8.48 -14.56
N GLY A 273 22.86 -8.91 -13.35
CA GLY A 273 22.36 -8.04 -12.29
C GLY A 273 23.38 -7.00 -11.82
N LEU A 274 24.66 -7.40 -11.68
CA LEU A 274 25.70 -6.50 -11.16
C LEU A 274 26.02 -5.36 -12.16
N PRO A 275 26.30 -5.58 -13.46
CA PRO A 275 26.51 -4.49 -14.40
C PRO A 275 25.29 -3.58 -14.53
N VAL A 276 24.08 -4.15 -14.58
CA VAL A 276 22.84 -3.36 -14.66
C VAL A 276 22.65 -2.50 -13.41
N TYR A 277 22.92 -3.05 -12.22
CA TYR A 277 22.88 -2.28 -10.97
C TYR A 277 23.94 -1.17 -10.97
N VAL A 278 25.19 -1.46 -11.36
CA VAL A 278 26.27 -0.47 -11.42
C VAL A 278 25.93 0.66 -12.38
N LEU A 279 25.37 0.36 -13.56
CA LEU A 279 24.93 1.39 -14.52
C LEU A 279 23.85 2.29 -13.92
N GLY A 280 22.84 1.71 -13.26
CA GLY A 280 21.80 2.49 -12.59
C GLY A 280 22.35 3.31 -11.41
N PHE A 281 23.21 2.71 -10.61
CA PHE A 281 23.86 3.33 -9.45
C PHE A 281 24.74 4.51 -9.87
N VAL A 282 25.58 4.36 -10.89
CA VAL A 282 26.39 5.47 -11.42
C VAL A 282 25.49 6.53 -12.06
N GLY A 283 24.49 6.10 -12.84
CA GLY A 283 23.55 6.99 -13.51
C GLY A 283 22.80 7.92 -12.56
N GLN A 284 22.51 7.50 -11.32
CA GLN A 284 21.79 8.34 -10.36
C GLN A 284 22.54 9.62 -9.96
N PHE A 285 23.86 9.69 -10.21
CA PHE A 285 24.68 10.85 -9.91
C PHE A 285 24.79 11.84 -11.09
N TYR A 286 24.09 11.57 -12.20
CA TYR A 286 24.07 12.43 -13.38
C TYR A 286 22.63 12.77 -13.76
N ARG A 287 22.38 14.01 -14.17
CA ARG A 287 21.04 14.47 -14.56
C ARG A 287 20.43 13.62 -15.69
N SER A 288 21.24 13.22 -16.68
CA SER A 288 20.79 12.32 -17.76
C SER A 288 20.44 10.92 -17.25
N GLY A 289 21.15 10.44 -16.23
CA GLY A 289 20.90 9.14 -15.64
C GLY A 289 19.64 9.10 -14.78
N TRP A 290 19.10 10.21 -14.28
CA TRP A 290 17.80 10.25 -13.59
C TRP A 290 16.62 9.74 -14.43
N ILE A 291 16.76 9.78 -15.76
CA ILE A 291 15.75 9.24 -16.67
C ILE A 291 15.70 7.71 -16.58
N THR A 292 16.83 7.02 -16.39
CA THR A 292 16.95 5.56 -16.55
C THR A 292 17.40 4.81 -15.29
N ASN A 293 18.01 5.50 -14.32
CA ASN A 293 18.67 4.93 -13.15
C ASN A 293 17.77 3.98 -12.36
N GLU A 294 16.58 4.42 -11.95
CA GLU A 294 15.68 3.63 -11.11
C GLU A 294 15.21 2.35 -11.82
N PHE A 295 15.04 2.40 -13.15
CA PHE A 295 14.71 1.20 -13.95
C PHE A 295 15.85 0.18 -13.90
N PHE A 296 17.09 0.62 -14.07
CA PHE A 296 18.26 -0.25 -13.98
C PHE A 296 18.52 -0.73 -12.54
N ILE A 297 18.42 0.15 -11.55
CA ILE A 297 18.54 -0.19 -10.12
C ILE A 297 17.50 -1.26 -9.76
N ALA A 298 16.23 -1.09 -10.13
CA ALA A 298 15.18 -2.07 -9.84
C ALA A 298 15.54 -3.47 -10.34
N ILE A 299 15.97 -3.58 -11.60
CA ILE A 299 16.31 -4.85 -12.23
C ILE A 299 17.57 -5.45 -11.61
N GLY A 300 18.65 -4.67 -11.54
CA GLY A 300 19.95 -5.12 -11.05
C GLY A 300 19.89 -5.54 -9.58
N LEU A 301 19.33 -4.67 -8.72
CA LEU A 301 19.21 -4.93 -7.29
C LEU A 301 18.28 -6.11 -7.01
N SER A 302 17.17 -6.26 -7.74
CA SER A 302 16.27 -7.42 -7.58
C SER A 302 16.96 -8.75 -7.91
N LEU A 303 17.80 -8.78 -8.96
CA LEU A 303 18.57 -9.98 -9.31
C LEU A 303 19.63 -10.32 -8.26
N ILE A 304 20.36 -9.32 -7.77
CA ILE A 304 21.35 -9.49 -6.70
C ILE A 304 20.66 -10.02 -5.43
N CYS A 305 19.55 -9.40 -5.03
CA CYS A 305 18.77 -9.80 -3.87
C CYS A 305 18.21 -11.23 -4.04
N MET A 306 17.69 -11.58 -5.22
CA MET A 306 17.23 -12.93 -5.51
C MET A 306 18.34 -13.96 -5.27
N VAL A 307 19.56 -13.69 -5.74
CA VAL A 307 20.71 -14.59 -5.54
C VAL A 307 21.09 -14.68 -4.07
N ALA A 308 21.19 -13.54 -3.37
CA ALA A 308 21.51 -13.48 -1.96
C ALA A 308 20.51 -14.29 -1.11
N PHE A 309 19.21 -14.07 -1.29
CA PHE A 309 18.17 -14.78 -0.52
C PHE A 309 18.04 -16.26 -0.89
N ARG A 310 18.31 -16.66 -2.13
CA ARG A 310 18.41 -18.09 -2.49
C ARG A 310 19.55 -18.78 -1.80
N SER A 311 20.72 -18.15 -1.79
CA SER A 311 21.91 -18.68 -1.11
C SER A 311 21.66 -18.76 0.41
N LEU A 312 21.09 -17.72 1.01
CA LEU A 312 20.73 -17.70 2.42
C LEU A 312 19.78 -18.84 2.81
N LEU A 313 18.74 -19.08 1.99
CA LEU A 313 17.78 -20.16 2.24
C LEU A 313 18.40 -21.56 2.14
N LYS A 314 19.41 -21.74 1.28
CA LYS A 314 20.14 -23.01 1.17
C LYS A 314 21.01 -23.27 2.41
N VAL A 315 21.61 -22.21 2.98
CA VAL A 315 22.53 -22.33 4.12
C VAL A 315 21.77 -22.47 5.44
N VAL A 316 20.75 -21.65 5.68
CA VAL A 316 20.13 -21.49 7.02
C VAL A 316 18.78 -22.24 7.15
N ASN A 317 18.23 -22.76 6.05
CA ASN A 317 16.89 -23.39 6.00
C ASN A 317 15.77 -22.57 6.68
N CYS A 318 15.85 -21.24 6.63
CA CYS A 318 14.93 -20.32 7.28
C CYS A 318 13.64 -20.05 6.46
N ASN A 319 13.22 -20.99 5.62
CA ASN A 319 12.08 -20.85 4.69
C ASN A 319 10.79 -20.41 5.40
N ARG A 320 10.49 -21.04 6.54
CA ARG A 320 9.29 -20.73 7.34
C ARG A 320 9.36 -19.33 7.94
N LEU A 321 10.53 -18.96 8.47
CA LEU A 321 10.75 -17.66 9.08
C LEU A 321 10.61 -16.54 8.06
N LEU A 322 11.32 -16.58 6.93
CA LEU A 322 11.21 -15.54 5.90
C LEU A 322 9.80 -15.43 5.33
N SER A 323 9.12 -16.57 5.12
CA SER A 323 7.74 -16.59 4.65
C SER A 323 6.74 -16.06 5.68
N SER A 324 7.08 -16.14 6.98
CA SER A 324 6.29 -15.56 8.06
C SER A 324 6.53 -14.05 8.12
N LEU A 325 7.79 -13.63 8.18
CA LEU A 325 8.19 -12.23 8.29
C LEU A 325 7.72 -11.39 7.08
N GLY A 326 7.87 -11.91 5.86
CA GLY A 326 7.45 -11.18 4.65
C GLY A 326 5.95 -10.93 4.54
N ARG A 327 5.09 -11.68 5.27
CA ARG A 327 3.65 -11.36 5.36
C ARG A 327 3.40 -9.98 5.95
N HIS A 328 4.26 -9.59 6.89
CA HIS A 328 4.14 -8.38 7.67
C HIS A 328 4.88 -7.20 7.04
N SER A 329 5.50 -7.37 5.86
CA SER A 329 6.34 -6.33 5.25
C SER A 329 5.55 -5.06 4.91
N TYR A 330 4.26 -5.19 4.54
CA TYR A 330 3.41 -4.03 4.24
C TYR A 330 3.07 -3.24 5.50
N SER A 331 2.62 -3.90 6.57
CA SER A 331 2.33 -3.24 7.84
C SER A 331 3.59 -2.69 8.50
N TYR A 332 4.73 -3.39 8.36
CA TYR A 332 6.05 -2.85 8.74
C TYR A 332 6.33 -1.55 7.99
N TYR A 333 6.15 -1.54 6.67
CA TYR A 333 6.32 -0.35 5.85
C TYR A 333 5.38 0.80 6.27
N LEU A 334 4.15 0.52 6.70
CA LEU A 334 3.25 1.57 7.16
C LEU A 334 3.69 2.20 8.50
N ILE A 335 4.29 1.41 9.39
CA ILE A 335 4.58 1.79 10.78
C ILE A 335 6.01 2.34 10.96
N HIS A 336 6.98 1.89 10.15
CA HIS A 336 8.41 2.12 10.42
C HIS A 336 8.76 3.59 10.69
N ASN A 337 8.21 4.53 9.91
CA ASN A 337 8.55 5.94 10.06
C ASN A 337 8.08 6.52 11.39
N PHE A 338 6.96 6.05 11.94
CA PHE A 338 6.50 6.48 13.27
C PHE A 338 7.47 6.06 14.37
N ILE A 339 7.97 4.82 14.29
CA ILE A 339 8.91 4.29 15.27
C ILE A 339 10.26 4.98 15.14
N VAL A 340 10.74 5.16 13.91
CA VAL A 340 11.99 5.88 13.63
C VAL A 340 11.90 7.32 14.13
N ASP A 341 10.89 8.08 13.68
CA ASP A 341 10.69 9.47 14.08
C ASP A 341 10.66 9.65 15.60
N ARG A 342 9.80 8.89 16.31
CA ARG A 342 9.65 9.03 17.77
C ARG A 342 10.89 8.56 18.53
N THR A 343 11.52 7.47 18.11
CA THR A 343 12.74 6.97 18.77
C THR A 343 13.90 7.95 18.58
N MET A 344 14.02 8.51 17.37
CA MET A 344 15.07 9.48 17.05
C MET A 344 14.93 10.75 17.90
N HIS A 345 13.75 11.35 17.95
CA HIS A 345 13.55 12.61 18.68
C HIS A 345 13.50 12.45 20.20
N LEU A 346 12.94 11.36 20.73
CA LEU A 346 12.72 11.21 22.17
C LEU A 346 13.87 10.51 22.90
N TYR A 347 14.58 9.60 22.24
CA TYR A 347 15.62 8.79 22.89
C TYR A 347 17.02 9.08 22.35
N VAL A 348 17.18 9.06 21.02
CA VAL A 348 18.50 9.16 20.37
C VAL A 348 19.06 10.58 20.44
N GLY A 349 18.26 11.59 20.03
CA GLY A 349 18.74 12.95 19.81
C GLY A 349 19.91 12.96 18.82
N ASP A 350 20.95 13.74 19.12
CA ASP A 350 22.20 13.78 18.34
C ASP A 350 23.26 12.77 18.81
N ASN A 351 22.89 11.77 19.61
CA ASN A 351 23.84 10.83 20.20
C ASN A 351 23.97 9.54 19.39
N VAL A 352 25.12 9.40 18.70
CA VAL A 352 25.46 8.26 17.86
C VAL A 352 25.50 6.92 18.63
N ASN A 353 25.92 6.92 19.91
CA ASN A 353 25.93 5.69 20.70
C ASN A 353 24.50 5.22 20.99
N ARG A 354 23.60 6.15 21.33
CA ARG A 354 22.17 5.82 21.52
C ARG A 354 21.52 5.37 20.22
N TYR A 355 21.93 5.94 19.08
CA TYR A 355 21.46 5.51 17.77
C TYR A 355 21.75 4.02 17.54
N TYR A 356 23.00 3.59 17.69
CA TYR A 356 23.37 2.19 17.48
C TYR A 356 22.67 1.23 18.46
N GLN A 357 22.48 1.66 19.71
CA GLN A 357 21.73 0.90 20.71
C GLN A 357 20.23 0.80 20.36
N ALA A 358 19.66 1.85 19.77
CA ALA A 358 18.25 1.91 19.42
C ALA A 358 17.90 1.11 18.15
N LEU A 359 18.84 0.93 17.21
CA LEU A 359 18.58 0.26 15.91
C LEU A 359 17.92 -1.13 16.05
N PRO A 360 18.43 -2.08 16.86
CA PRO A 360 17.77 -3.37 17.04
C PRO A 360 16.35 -3.21 17.62
N GLY A 361 16.17 -2.27 18.57
CA GLY A 361 14.89 -1.95 19.16
C GLY A 361 13.89 -1.40 18.15
N MET A 362 14.31 -0.50 17.26
CA MET A 362 13.47 0.02 16.17
C MET A 362 13.04 -1.07 15.20
N ILE A 363 13.96 -1.95 14.79
CA ILE A 363 13.66 -3.06 13.86
C ILE A 363 12.68 -4.05 14.50
N LEU A 364 13.00 -4.56 15.69
CA LEU A 364 12.18 -5.57 16.37
C LEU A 364 10.85 -4.98 16.87
N GLY A 365 10.86 -3.74 17.35
CA GLY A 365 9.66 -3.01 17.76
C GLY A 365 8.70 -2.78 16.59
N THR A 366 9.21 -2.27 15.46
CA THR A 366 8.40 -2.10 14.24
C THR A 366 7.83 -3.43 13.76
N LEU A 367 8.63 -4.50 13.76
CA LEU A 367 8.16 -5.82 13.37
C LEU A 367 7.06 -6.36 14.30
N SER A 368 7.24 -6.20 15.61
CA SER A 368 6.26 -6.63 16.62
C SER A 368 4.93 -5.89 16.46
N LEU A 369 4.99 -4.58 16.23
CA LEU A 369 3.81 -3.76 15.96
C LEU A 369 3.16 -4.10 14.61
N ALA A 370 3.95 -4.40 13.57
CA ALA A 370 3.41 -4.85 12.29
C ALA A 370 2.64 -6.17 12.43
N MET A 371 3.17 -7.12 13.20
CA MET A 371 2.47 -8.37 13.53
C MET A 371 1.18 -8.13 14.31
N LEU A 372 1.21 -7.21 15.30
CA LEU A 372 0.03 -6.82 16.06
C LEU A 372 -1.04 -6.19 15.17
N VAL A 373 -0.65 -5.25 14.30
CA VAL A 373 -1.56 -4.60 13.36
C VAL A 373 -2.20 -5.62 12.41
N ASP A 374 -1.44 -6.55 11.87
CA ASP A 374 -2.00 -7.60 11.01
C ASP A 374 -2.97 -8.53 11.75
N TRP A 375 -2.76 -8.74 13.05
CA TRP A 375 -3.68 -9.48 13.90
C TRP A 375 -4.95 -8.68 14.25
N VAL A 376 -4.84 -7.36 14.46
CA VAL A 376 -5.97 -6.48 14.78
C VAL A 376 -6.80 -6.14 13.54
N THR A 377 -6.19 -6.01 12.35
CA THR A 377 -6.84 -5.54 11.12
C THR A 377 -8.15 -6.28 10.80
N PRO A 378 -8.24 -7.62 10.88
CA PRO A 378 -9.51 -8.33 10.63
C PRO A 378 -10.60 -7.98 11.65
N LYS A 379 -10.23 -7.76 12.92
CA LYS A 379 -11.18 -7.35 13.97
C LYS A 379 -11.64 -5.92 13.75
N PHE A 380 -10.72 -5.03 13.36
CA PHE A 380 -11.04 -3.65 13.00
C PHE A 380 -12.01 -3.60 11.82
N GLN A 381 -11.76 -4.40 10.77
CA GLN A 381 -12.67 -4.55 9.64
C GLN A 381 -14.05 -5.05 10.08
N GLN A 382 -14.12 -6.10 10.91
CA GLN A 382 -15.39 -6.63 11.42
C GLN A 382 -16.15 -5.56 12.23
N GLY A 383 -15.46 -4.85 13.12
CA GLY A 383 -16.03 -3.76 13.91
C GLY A 383 -16.57 -2.63 13.04
N ALA A 384 -15.80 -2.17 12.06
CA ALA A 384 -16.21 -1.13 11.12
C ALA A 384 -17.43 -1.55 10.30
N THR A 385 -17.47 -2.80 9.80
CA THR A 385 -18.65 -3.32 9.11
C THR A 385 -19.86 -3.43 10.04
N GLY A 386 -19.68 -3.89 11.29
CA GLY A 386 -20.75 -3.97 12.27
C GLY A 386 -21.32 -2.60 12.61
N LEU A 387 -20.46 -1.60 12.81
CA LEU A 387 -20.84 -0.20 13.03
C LEU A 387 -21.61 0.36 11.83
N TRP A 388 -21.16 0.08 10.60
CA TRP A 388 -21.87 0.49 9.39
C TRP A 388 -23.29 -0.09 9.33
N HIS A 389 -23.46 -1.41 9.55
CA HIS A 389 -24.79 -2.03 9.56
C HIS A 389 -25.66 -1.53 10.73
N TRP A 390 -25.06 -1.17 11.86
CA TRP A 390 -25.78 -0.55 12.97
C TRP A 390 -26.25 0.86 12.62
N LEU A 391 -25.38 1.71 12.04
CA LEU A 391 -25.72 3.05 11.56
C LEU A 391 -26.76 3.01 10.45
N ASP A 392 -26.63 2.12 9.47
CA ASP A 392 -27.60 1.95 8.39
C ASP A 392 -28.97 1.54 8.96
N ARG A 393 -29.02 0.61 9.92
CA ARG A 393 -30.26 0.28 10.63
C ARG A 393 -30.82 1.46 11.41
N TRP A 394 -29.97 2.24 12.10
CA TRP A 394 -30.43 3.39 12.88
C TRP A 394 -30.98 4.51 11.99
N LEU A 395 -30.31 4.82 10.88
CA LEU A 395 -30.75 5.81 9.90
C LEU A 395 -32.01 5.37 9.15
N ARG A 396 -32.12 4.07 8.83
CA ARG A 396 -33.33 3.46 8.24
C ARG A 396 -34.48 3.34 9.23
N ASN A 397 -34.17 3.19 10.52
CA ASN A 397 -35.11 3.35 11.63
C ASN A 397 -35.40 4.83 11.90
N SER A 398 -35.47 5.66 10.86
CA SER A 398 -36.40 6.78 10.89
C SER A 398 -37.80 6.17 11.06
N PRO A 399 -38.61 6.65 12.01
CA PRO A 399 -39.83 5.97 12.40
C PRO A 399 -40.79 5.89 11.22
N LYS A 400 -40.90 4.71 10.60
CA LYS A 400 -42.22 4.21 10.28
C LYS A 400 -42.70 3.55 11.57
N ASP A 401 -43.30 4.33 12.47
CA ASP A 401 -44.01 3.88 13.70
C ASP A 401 -45.24 3.02 13.38
N TRP A 402 -45.21 2.30 12.26
CA TRP A 402 -46.29 1.47 11.80
C TRP A 402 -45.81 0.02 11.82
N THR A 403 -46.16 -0.67 12.90
CA THR A 403 -46.10 -2.12 12.99
C THR A 403 -47.39 -2.66 12.37
N PRO A 404 -47.36 -3.25 11.15
CA PRO A 404 -48.55 -3.76 10.50
C PRO A 404 -49.20 -4.88 11.33
N GLN A 405 -50.51 -4.80 11.52
CA GLN A 405 -51.33 -5.85 12.10
C GLN A 405 -52.25 -6.48 11.04
N VAL A 406 -52.62 -7.75 11.25
CA VAL A 406 -53.64 -8.40 10.41
C VAL A 406 -54.94 -7.62 10.53
N GLY A 407 -55.51 -7.23 9.39
CA GLY A 407 -56.68 -6.36 9.29
C GLY A 407 -56.36 -4.89 9.03
N ASP A 408 -55.10 -4.45 9.14
CA ASP A 408 -54.74 -3.06 8.86
C ASP A 408 -55.00 -2.71 7.37
N PRO A 409 -55.62 -1.55 7.08
CA PRO A 409 -55.76 -1.05 5.72
C PRO A 409 -54.44 -0.42 5.25
N VAL A 410 -54.02 -0.79 4.05
CA VAL A 410 -52.72 -0.44 3.48
C VAL A 410 -52.83 0.03 2.04
N ILE A 411 -51.92 0.91 1.66
CA ILE A 411 -51.76 1.39 0.29
C ILE A 411 -50.63 0.59 -0.35
N TYR A 412 -50.92 -0.07 -1.47
CA TYR A 412 -49.95 -0.77 -2.30
C TYR A 412 -50.07 -0.27 -3.74
N GLN A 413 -48.96 0.18 -4.33
CA GLN A 413 -48.93 0.78 -5.67
C GLN A 413 -49.99 1.87 -5.90
N GLU A 414 -50.13 2.80 -4.93
CA GLU A 414 -51.07 3.93 -4.97
C GLU A 414 -52.57 3.53 -4.92
N GLN A 415 -52.90 2.28 -4.59
CA GLN A 415 -54.28 1.82 -4.38
C GLN A 415 -54.56 1.61 -2.89
N GLU A 416 -55.65 2.18 -2.37
CA GLU A 416 -55.93 2.29 -0.92
C GLU A 416 -56.80 1.15 -0.33
N ASP A 417 -57.24 0.20 -1.15
CA ASP A 417 -58.22 -0.85 -0.77
C ASP A 417 -57.59 -2.19 -0.37
N TRP A 418 -56.30 -2.22 -0.01
CA TRP A 418 -55.63 -3.44 0.41
C TRP A 418 -55.75 -3.63 1.92
N SER A 419 -55.92 -4.87 2.37
CA SER A 419 -55.88 -5.23 3.78
C SER A 419 -54.89 -6.35 4.02
N ILE A 420 -54.22 -6.33 5.18
CA ILE A 420 -53.27 -7.38 5.56
C ILE A 420 -54.05 -8.61 6.04
N LEU A 421 -53.91 -9.75 5.35
CA LEU A 421 -54.48 -11.03 5.76
C LEU A 421 -53.55 -11.85 6.66
N GLN A 422 -52.27 -11.83 6.36
CA GLN A 422 -51.29 -12.66 7.05
C GLN A 422 -49.93 -11.96 7.10
N LEU A 423 -49.24 -12.11 8.23
CA LEU A 423 -47.91 -11.59 8.46
C LEU A 423 -46.96 -12.76 8.76
N GLU A 424 -45.88 -12.87 8.00
CA GLU A 424 -44.83 -13.86 8.25
C GLU A 424 -43.46 -13.18 8.39
N GLN A 425 -42.69 -13.57 9.40
CA GLN A 425 -41.33 -13.08 9.61
C GLN A 425 -40.33 -13.98 8.87
N VAL A 426 -39.46 -13.37 8.06
CA VAL A 426 -38.48 -14.13 7.27
C VAL A 426 -37.41 -14.71 8.20
N ARG A 427 -37.33 -16.04 8.28
CA ARG A 427 -36.46 -16.76 9.23
C ARG A 427 -34.96 -16.42 9.15
N ARG A 428 -34.49 -15.94 8.00
CA ARG A 428 -33.08 -15.54 7.76
C ARG A 428 -32.79 -14.08 8.04
N ASP A 429 -33.81 -13.23 8.10
CA ASP A 429 -33.67 -11.81 8.37
C ASP A 429 -34.86 -11.35 9.21
N PRO A 430 -34.71 -11.30 10.54
CA PRO A 430 -35.81 -10.93 11.45
C PRO A 430 -36.31 -9.49 11.24
N SER A 431 -35.64 -8.68 10.42
CA SER A 431 -36.10 -7.34 10.05
C SER A 431 -37.06 -7.30 8.84
N LEU A 432 -37.22 -8.42 8.12
CA LEU A 432 -38.10 -8.53 6.96
C LEU A 432 -39.39 -9.27 7.32
N TYR A 433 -40.51 -8.58 7.10
CA TYR A 433 -41.85 -9.15 7.18
C TYR A 433 -42.44 -9.26 5.77
N LEU A 434 -43.00 -10.42 5.47
CA LEU A 434 -43.82 -10.65 4.29
C LEU A 434 -45.29 -10.52 4.72
N CYS A 435 -46.03 -9.65 4.03
CA CYS A 435 -47.47 -9.51 4.19
C CYS A 435 -48.17 -10.21 3.04
N CYS A 436 -49.11 -11.10 3.35
CA CYS A 436 -50.17 -11.45 2.41
C CYS A 436 -51.22 -10.35 2.49
N ILE A 437 -51.37 -9.56 1.42
CA ILE A 437 -52.40 -8.52 1.30
C ILE A 437 -53.51 -9.01 0.37
N ALA A 438 -54.74 -8.54 0.59
CA ALA A 438 -55.85 -8.86 -0.30
C ALA A 438 -56.74 -7.66 -0.65
N ARG A 439 -57.30 -7.73 -1.86
CA ARG A 439 -58.27 -6.79 -2.43
C ARG A 439 -59.24 -7.55 -3.33
N GLY A 440 -60.55 -7.45 -3.07
CA GLY A 440 -61.58 -7.94 -4.02
C GLY A 440 -61.49 -9.43 -4.41
N GLY A 441 -60.92 -10.30 -3.57
CA GLY A 441 -60.74 -11.73 -3.85
C GLY A 441 -59.35 -12.13 -4.38
N GLU A 442 -58.48 -11.16 -4.69
CA GLU A 442 -57.09 -11.39 -5.05
C GLU A 442 -56.17 -11.28 -3.81
N SER A 443 -55.14 -12.13 -3.74
CA SER A 443 -54.14 -12.11 -2.66
C SER A 443 -52.71 -12.12 -3.20
N LEU A 444 -51.83 -11.32 -2.61
CA LEU A 444 -50.43 -11.15 -3.02
C LEU A 444 -49.51 -11.11 -1.80
N TRP A 445 -48.33 -11.74 -1.91
CA TRP A 445 -47.26 -11.58 -0.93
C TRP A 445 -46.35 -10.41 -1.31
N VAL A 446 -46.25 -9.42 -0.43
CA VAL A 446 -45.38 -8.24 -0.59
C VAL A 446 -44.46 -8.04 0.60
N ASN A 447 -43.39 -7.30 0.40
CA ASN A 447 -42.56 -6.84 1.50
C ASN A 447 -43.29 -5.70 2.24
N VAL A 448 -43.30 -5.72 3.58
CA VAL A 448 -43.86 -4.63 4.41
C VAL A 448 -43.32 -3.25 4.01
N GLN A 449 -42.09 -3.16 3.50
CA GLN A 449 -41.49 -1.90 3.08
C GLN A 449 -42.22 -1.24 1.89
N ASP A 450 -42.90 -2.04 1.07
CA ASP A 450 -43.66 -1.59 -0.10
C ASP A 450 -45.07 -1.11 0.27
N LEU A 451 -45.46 -1.26 1.54
CA LEU A 451 -46.75 -0.83 2.06
C LEU A 451 -46.66 0.54 2.73
N LYS A 452 -47.74 1.31 2.64
CA LYS A 452 -47.99 2.52 3.43
C LYS A 452 -49.30 2.37 4.21
N PRO A 453 -49.40 2.83 5.47
CA PRO A 453 -50.67 2.78 6.21
C PRO A 453 -51.71 3.71 5.57
N ALA A 454 -52.93 3.22 5.31
CA ALA A 454 -54.00 4.02 4.71
C ALA A 454 -54.46 5.18 5.62
N THR A 455 -54.28 5.07 6.94
CA THR A 455 -54.70 6.06 7.93
C THR A 455 -53.92 7.38 7.89
N MET A 456 -52.77 7.46 7.20
CA MET A 456 -52.03 8.71 7.03
C MET A 456 -52.51 9.59 5.85
N ALA A 457 -53.38 9.07 4.97
CA ALA A 457 -53.83 9.82 3.78
C ALA A 457 -54.97 10.82 4.06
N GLY A 458 -55.53 10.86 5.27
CA GLY A 458 -56.84 11.48 5.54
C GLY A 458 -56.92 12.72 6.45
N LYS A 459 -55.81 13.30 6.94
CA LYS A 459 -55.88 14.60 7.65
C LYS A 459 -55.34 15.72 6.76
N PRO A 460 -56.19 16.59 6.18
CA PRO A 460 -55.71 17.85 5.63
C PRO A 460 -55.04 18.63 6.77
N PHE A 461 -53.82 19.12 6.54
CA PHE A 461 -53.22 20.14 7.41
C PHE A 461 -54.12 21.38 7.34
N SER A 462 -54.96 21.57 8.36
CA SER A 462 -55.53 22.88 8.65
C SER A 462 -54.42 23.76 9.22
N VAL A 463 -54.06 24.81 8.49
CA VAL A 463 -53.19 25.91 8.93
C VAL A 463 -53.76 26.57 10.17
#